data_AF-A0A7W1AK60-F1
#
_entry.id   AF-A0A7W1AK60-F1
#
_cell.length_a   1.000
_cell.length_b   1.000
_cell.length_c   1.000
_cell.angle_alpha   90.00
_cell.angle_beta   90.00
_cell.angle_gamma   90.00
#
_symmetry.space_group_name_H-M   'P 1'
#
loop_
_entity.id
_entity.type
_entity.pdbx_description
1 polymer ?
#
loop_
_entity_poly.entity_id
_entity_poly.type
_entity_poly.pdbx_seq_one_letter_code
_entity_poly.pdbx_strand_id
1 'polypeptide(L)'
;HEVPPHLVERDFSEPHQRSAALIPVLKRIYENTEEYWPEYHMCEQLVDVEQSFQLWRFRHMTTVKRIIGFAHGTGGSSGVGFLKKALDLTFFPELWDVRTELAAPARP
;
A
#
# COMPACT_ATOMS: atom_id res chain seq x y z
N HIS A 1 -16.69 2.33 12.00
CA HIS A 1 -17.06 1.36 10.94
C HIS A 1 -17.00 -0.06 11.50
N GLU A 2 -17.74 -1.01 10.93
CA GLU A 2 -17.65 -2.43 11.32
C GLU A 2 -16.43 -3.07 10.65
N VAL A 3 -15.34 -3.23 11.41
CA VAL A 3 -14.12 -3.88 10.94
C VAL A 3 -14.18 -5.37 11.31
N PRO A 4 -13.83 -6.30 10.40
CA PRO A 4 -13.82 -7.72 10.71
C PRO A 4 -12.97 -8.04 11.96
N PRO A 5 -13.50 -8.75 12.98
CA PRO A 5 -12.80 -8.96 14.25
C PRO A 5 -11.43 -9.63 14.10
N HIS A 6 -11.28 -10.55 13.13
CA HIS A 6 -10.01 -11.23 12.84
C HIS A 6 -8.89 -10.30 12.32
N LEU A 7 -9.21 -9.05 11.95
CA LEU A 7 -8.21 -8.03 11.60
C LEU A 7 -7.77 -7.21 12.81
N VAL A 8 -8.58 -7.18 13.87
CA VAL A 8 -8.33 -6.43 15.11
C VAL A 8 -7.68 -7.35 16.16
N GLU A 9 -8.18 -8.57 16.27
CA GLU A 9 -7.70 -9.61 17.19
C GLU A 9 -6.94 -10.67 16.39
N ARG A 10 -5.63 -10.47 16.26
CA ARG A 10 -4.72 -11.37 15.54
C ARG A 10 -3.32 -11.35 16.14
N ASP A 11 -2.49 -12.28 15.67
CA ASP A 11 -1.05 -12.20 15.89
C ASP A 11 -0.46 -11.07 15.03
N PHE A 12 0.17 -10.09 15.70
CA PHE A 12 0.79 -8.92 15.07
C PHE A 12 2.27 -9.14 14.73
N SER A 13 2.85 -10.30 15.09
CA SER A 13 4.18 -10.69 14.61
C SER A 13 4.15 -11.14 13.15
N GLU A 14 2.98 -11.60 12.68
CA GLU A 14 2.75 -12.00 11.30
C GLU A 14 2.39 -10.80 10.40
N PRO A 15 2.93 -10.72 9.17
CA PRO A 15 2.58 -9.66 8.22
C PRO A 15 1.08 -9.56 7.98
N HIS A 16 0.60 -8.33 7.78
CA HIS A 16 -0.78 -8.08 7.35
C HIS A 16 -1.07 -8.88 6.06
N GLN A 17 -2.25 -9.49 6.02
CA GLN A 17 -2.72 -10.26 4.88
C GLN A 17 -3.91 -9.54 4.30
N ARG A 18 -3.90 -9.32 2.98
CA ARG A 18 -4.99 -8.68 2.24
C ARG A 18 -6.32 -9.35 2.58
N SER A 19 -7.31 -8.56 2.97
CA SER A 19 -8.65 -9.02 3.34
C SER A 19 -9.74 -8.34 2.52
N ALA A 20 -10.39 -9.11 1.64
CA ALA A 20 -11.52 -8.64 0.83
C ALA A 20 -12.69 -8.13 1.69
N ALA A 21 -12.80 -8.60 2.94
CA ALA A 21 -13.83 -8.16 3.88
C ALA A 21 -13.69 -6.69 4.30
N LEU A 22 -12.52 -6.06 4.11
CA LEU A 22 -12.30 -4.65 4.42
C LEU A 22 -12.73 -3.72 3.27
N ILE A 23 -12.87 -4.24 2.05
CA ILE A 23 -13.22 -3.45 0.86
C ILE A 23 -14.57 -2.75 0.99
N PRO A 24 -15.67 -3.39 1.45
CA PRO A 24 -16.94 -2.71 1.66
C PRO A 24 -16.86 -1.59 2.71
N VAL A 25 -16.02 -1.76 3.73
CA VAL A 25 -15.80 -0.76 4.78
C VAL A 25 -15.15 0.49 4.21
N LEU A 26 -14.06 0.31 3.47
CA LEU A 26 -13.35 1.40 2.81
C LEU A 26 -14.24 2.06 1.75
N LYS A 27 -14.94 1.27 0.93
CA LYS A 27 -15.85 1.79 -0.09
C LYS A 27 -16.89 2.74 0.50
N ARG A 28 -17.52 2.35 1.63
CA ARG A 28 -18.45 3.22 2.35
C ARG A 28 -17.83 4.55 2.78
N ILE A 29 -16.58 4.53 3.26
CA ILE A 29 -15.85 5.76 3.63
C ILE A 29 -15.66 6.66 2.40
N TYR A 30 -15.15 6.09 1.30
CA TYR A 30 -14.87 6.82 0.08
C TYR A 30 -16.11 7.31 -0.68
N GLU A 31 -17.26 6.64 -0.54
CA GLU A 31 -18.53 7.07 -1.16
C GLU A 31 -19.27 8.15 -0.36
N ASN A 32 -18.91 8.37 0.91
CA ASN A 32 -19.59 9.31 1.81
C ASN A 32 -18.56 10.22 2.53
N THR A 33 -17.70 10.88 1.75
CA THR A 33 -16.54 11.64 2.28
C THR A 33 -16.92 12.81 3.18
N GLU A 34 -18.08 13.42 3.00
CA GLU A 34 -18.56 14.49 3.90
C GLU A 34 -18.92 13.94 5.29
N GLU A 35 -19.50 12.74 5.35
CA GLU A 35 -19.90 12.09 6.60
C GLU A 35 -18.67 11.48 7.33
N TYR A 36 -17.76 10.88 6.57
CA TYR A 36 -16.58 10.15 7.10
C TYR A 36 -15.27 10.88 6.79
N TRP A 37 -15.27 12.21 6.89
CA TRP A 37 -14.09 13.02 6.54
C TRP A 37 -12.82 12.61 7.30
N PRO A 38 -12.84 12.41 8.63
CA PRO A 38 -11.63 12.01 9.37
C PRO A 38 -11.04 10.69 8.87
N GLU A 39 -11.89 9.70 8.59
CA GLU A 39 -11.48 8.38 8.12
C GLU A 39 -10.98 8.43 6.67
N TYR A 40 -11.69 9.15 5.80
CA TYR A 40 -11.27 9.40 4.42
C TYR A 40 -9.91 10.08 4.39
N HIS A 41 -9.75 11.16 5.15
CA HIS A 41 -8.50 11.92 5.22
C HIS A 41 -7.35 11.04 5.72
N MET A 42 -7.56 10.23 6.76
CA MET A 42 -6.57 9.28 7.25
C MET A 42 -6.19 8.24 6.18
N CYS A 43 -7.16 7.70 5.43
CA CYS A 43 -6.89 6.77 4.34
C CYS A 43 -6.00 7.38 3.26
N GLU A 44 -6.27 8.63 2.85
CA GLU A 44 -5.43 9.32 1.87
C GLU A 44 -4.02 9.63 2.42
N GLN A 45 -3.90 10.01 3.69
CA GLN A 45 -2.59 10.19 4.33
C GLN A 45 -1.75 8.89 4.34
N LEU A 46 -2.37 7.73 4.57
CA LEU A 46 -1.67 6.45 4.50
C LEU A 46 -1.20 6.13 3.08
N VAL A 47 -1.99 6.50 2.07
CA VAL A 47 -1.63 6.33 0.67
C VAL A 47 -0.46 7.23 0.28
N ASP A 48 -0.44 8.48 0.75
CA ASP A 48 0.68 9.40 0.56
C ASP A 48 1.98 8.87 1.18
N VAL A 49 1.90 8.26 2.37
CA VAL A 49 3.02 7.60 3.04
C VAL A 49 3.56 6.44 2.19
N GLU A 50 2.68 5.56 1.71
CA GLU A 50 3.10 4.44 0.87
C GLU A 50 3.70 4.91 -0.46
N GLN A 51 3.10 5.87 -1.14
CA GLN A 51 3.62 6.43 -2.38
C GLN A 51 5.02 7.04 -2.19
N SER A 52 5.21 7.78 -1.10
CA SER A 52 6.51 8.36 -0.73
C SER A 52 7.55 7.27 -0.47
N PHE A 53 7.16 6.17 0.18
CA PHE A 53 8.03 5.03 0.44
C PHE A 53 8.41 4.28 -0.85
N GLN A 54 7.47 4.08 -1.76
CA GLN A 54 7.75 3.45 -3.06
C GLN A 54 8.69 4.31 -3.90
N LEU A 55 8.51 5.63 -3.90
CA LEU A 55 9.42 6.56 -4.56
C LEU A 55 10.83 6.48 -3.97
N TRP A 56 10.94 6.36 -2.64
CA TRP A 56 12.21 6.11 -1.99
C TRP A 56 12.83 4.78 -2.44
N ARG A 57 12.09 3.67 -2.45
CA ARG A 57 12.59 2.37 -2.93
C ARG A 57 13.10 2.46 -4.36
N PHE A 58 12.37 3.15 -5.24
CA PHE A 58 12.75 3.31 -6.64
C PHE A 58 14.02 4.14 -6.80
N ARG A 59 14.12 5.28 -6.09
CA ARG A 59 15.31 6.13 -6.08
C ARG A 59 16.52 5.38 -5.53
N HIS A 60 16.34 4.64 -4.44
CA HIS A 60 17.38 3.80 -3.85
C HIS A 60 17.89 2.75 -4.87
N MET A 61 17.00 1.97 -5.47
CA MET A 61 17.34 0.99 -6.50
C MET A 61 18.08 1.63 -7.68
N THR A 62 17.61 2.79 -8.15
CA THR A 62 18.22 3.50 -9.28
C THR A 62 19.63 3.99 -8.96
N THR A 63 19.85 4.51 -7.75
CA THR A 63 21.18 4.88 -7.27
C THR A 63 22.11 3.67 -7.22
N VAL A 64 21.66 2.55 -6.65
CA VAL A 64 22.44 1.31 -6.62
C VAL A 64 22.81 0.86 -8.05
N LYS A 65 21.84 0.83 -8.97
CA LYS A 65 22.06 0.46 -10.37
C LYS A 65 23.09 1.36 -11.05
N ARG A 66 23.07 2.67 -10.77
CA ARG A 66 24.03 3.63 -11.35
C ARG A 66 25.46 3.39 -10.86
N ILE A 67 25.65 3.02 -9.60
CA ILE A 67 26.98 2.90 -8.98
C ILE A 67 27.61 1.52 -9.24
N ILE A 68 26.83 0.43 -9.08
CA ILE A 68 27.37 -0.95 -9.14
C ILE A 68 26.75 -1.82 -10.24
N GLY A 69 25.88 -1.26 -11.07
CA GLY A 69 25.17 -2.02 -12.10
C GLY A 69 24.31 -3.13 -11.49
N PHE A 70 24.57 -4.38 -11.89
CA PHE A 70 23.87 -5.57 -11.42
C PHE A 70 24.76 -6.49 -10.56
N ALA A 71 25.83 -5.94 -9.98
CA ALA A 71 26.66 -6.70 -9.06
C ALA A 71 25.87 -7.20 -7.84
N HIS A 72 26.34 -8.28 -7.24
CA HIS A 72 25.79 -8.79 -5.97
C HIS A 72 26.03 -7.76 -4.85
N GLY A 73 25.05 -7.64 -3.96
CA GLY A 73 25.18 -6.80 -2.77
C GLY A 73 26.20 -7.40 -1.80
N THR A 74 26.90 -6.54 -1.06
CA THR A 74 27.84 -6.97 -0.02
C THR A 74 27.17 -7.76 1.11
N GLY A 75 25.85 -7.62 1.29
CA GLY A 75 25.03 -8.43 2.19
C GLY A 75 24.57 -9.78 1.61
N GLY A 76 25.10 -10.22 0.46
CA GLY A 76 24.77 -11.50 -0.17
C GLY A 76 23.51 -11.52 -1.04
N SER A 77 22.87 -10.36 -1.26
CA SER A 77 21.70 -10.26 -2.14
C SER A 77 22.09 -10.19 -3.62
N SER A 78 21.12 -10.41 -4.52
CA SER A 78 21.27 -10.20 -5.96
C SER A 78 21.28 -8.71 -6.39
N GLY A 79 21.55 -7.79 -5.45
CA GLY A 79 21.65 -6.35 -5.70
C GLY A 79 20.33 -5.77 -6.22
N VAL A 80 20.37 -5.14 -7.40
CA VAL A 80 19.20 -4.54 -8.06
C VAL A 80 18.04 -5.53 -8.23
N GLY A 81 18.33 -6.82 -8.49
CA GLY A 81 17.29 -7.84 -8.64
C GLY A 81 16.47 -8.05 -7.36
N PHE A 82 17.12 -8.02 -6.20
CA PHE A 82 16.45 -8.09 -4.89
C PHE A 82 15.63 -6.82 -4.62
N LEU A 83 16.20 -5.64 -4.88
CA LEU A 83 15.52 -4.36 -4.68
C LEU A 83 14.30 -4.18 -5.57
N LYS A 84 14.33 -4.72 -6.79
CA LYS A 84 13.18 -4.69 -7.70
C LYS A 84 11.98 -5.42 -7.12
N LYS A 85 12.18 -6.57 -6.46
CA LYS A 85 11.09 -7.32 -5.79
C LYS A 85 10.43 -6.51 -4.68
N ALA A 86 11.19 -5.63 -4.00
CA ALA A 86 10.64 -4.78 -2.96
C ALA A 86 9.67 -3.71 -3.50
N LEU A 87 9.74 -3.36 -4.79
CA LEU A 87 8.79 -2.44 -5.43
C LEU A 87 7.41 -3.07 -5.65
N ASP A 88 7.34 -4.41 -5.70
CA ASP A 88 6.08 -5.14 -5.88
C ASP A 88 5.31 -5.30 -4.56
N LEU A 89 5.91 -4.94 -3.42
CA LEU A 89 5.29 -5.04 -2.09
C LEU A 89 4.44 -3.82 -1.79
N THR A 90 3.22 -4.02 -1.27
CA THR A 90 2.33 -2.95 -0.79
C THR A 90 2.15 -3.01 0.73
N PHE A 91 1.99 -1.86 1.39
CA PHE A 91 1.71 -1.77 2.82
C PHE A 91 0.21 -1.78 3.12
N PHE A 92 -0.58 -1.06 2.32
CA PHE A 92 -2.02 -0.90 2.52
C PHE A 92 -2.80 -1.44 1.31
N PRO A 93 -2.77 -2.77 1.06
CA PRO A 93 -3.31 -3.37 -0.16
C PRO A 93 -4.77 -3.01 -0.43
N GLU A 94 -5.61 -2.99 0.61
CA GLU A 94 -7.05 -2.74 0.45
C GLU A 94 -7.36 -1.29 0.11
N LEU A 95 -6.51 -0.34 0.54
CA LEU A 95 -6.62 1.04 0.09
C LEU A 95 -6.40 1.09 -1.43
N TRP A 96 -5.46 0.36 -2.00
CA TRP A 96 -5.29 0.32 -3.46
C TRP A 96 -6.44 -0.39 -4.16
N ASP A 97 -6.88 -1.53 -3.62
CA ASP A 97 -7.93 -2.35 -4.20
C ASP A 97 -9.29 -1.61 -4.23
N VAL A 98 -9.63 -0.80 -3.21
CA VAL A 98 -10.92 -0.08 -3.22
C VAL A 98 -11.06 0.89 -4.40
N ARG A 99 -9.95 1.40 -4.97
CA ARG A 99 -10.00 2.31 -6.12
C ARG A 99 -10.56 1.65 -7.38
N THR A 100 -10.49 0.32 -7.49
CA THR A 100 -11.13 -0.41 -8.61
C THR A 100 -12.63 -0.61 -8.40
N GLU A 101 -13.09 -0.51 -7.15
CA GLU A 101 -14.49 -0.75 -6.74
C GLU A 101 -15.32 0.53 -6.62
N LEU A 102 -14.65 1.68 -6.51
CA LEU A 102 -15.25 3.01 -6.63
C LEU A 102 -15.59 3.24 -8.11
N ALA A 103 -16.85 3.03 -8.49
CA ALA A 103 -17.30 3.34 -9.85
C ALA A 103 -16.94 4.79 -10.22
N ALA A 104 -16.56 5.03 -11.48
CA ALA A 104 -16.34 6.39 -11.97
C ALA A 104 -17.57 7.25 -11.65
N PRO A 105 -17.41 8.49 -11.16
CA PRO A 105 -18.55 9.33 -10.81
C PRO A 105 -19.46 9.44 -12.02
N ALA A 106 -20.77 9.25 -11.79
CA ALA A 106 -21.77 9.55 -12.80
C ALA A 106 -21.54 10.99 -13.27
N ARG A 107 -21.13 11.15 -14.54
CA ARG A 107 -20.96 12.47 -15.14
C ARG A 107 -22.36 13.11 -15.25
N PRO A 108 -22.55 14.37 -14.86
CA PRO A 108 -23.82 15.07 -15.07
C PRO A 108 -24.16 15.18 -16.56
#